data_AF-A0A8X6UCC7-F1
#
_entry.id   AF-A0A8X6UCC7-F1
#
_cell.length_a   1.000
_cell.length_b   1.000
_cell.length_c   1.000
_cell.angle_alpha   90.00
_cell.angle_beta   90.00
_cell.angle_gamma   90.00
#
_symmetry.space_group_name_H-M   'P 1'
#
loop_
_entity.id
_entity.type
_entity.pdbx_description
1 polymer ?
#
loop_
_entity_poly.entity_id
_entity_poly.type
_entity_poly.pdbx_seq_one_letter_code
_entity_poly.pdbx_strand_id
1 'polypeptide(L)'
;MEKLPKHMIHLGGLVFISVNCFQKQTRVHIRLYAKDDTGVLHPLKDGVSLKPEVWSAFHSQLCSFRCRENFEHAIIVKRDICLFNLSDKESERVSIQRLFQRKDLSFQFVPERVLLNGEN
;
A
#
# COMPACT_ATOMS: atom_id res chain seq x y z
N MET A 1 -4.66 -24.31 -8.87
CA MET A 1 -4.09 -23.08 -8.29
C MET A 1 -3.77 -22.15 -9.45
N GLU A 2 -4.65 -21.18 -9.72
CA GLU A 2 -4.46 -20.25 -10.84
C GLU A 2 -3.20 -19.42 -10.58
N LYS A 3 -2.27 -19.48 -11.52
CA LYS A 3 -1.02 -18.73 -11.43
C LYS A 3 -1.37 -17.25 -11.56
N LEU A 4 -1.14 -16.50 -10.48
CA LEU A 4 -1.11 -15.05 -10.52
C LEU A 4 -0.30 -14.58 -11.73
N PRO A 5 -0.70 -13.49 -12.40
CA PRO A 5 0.12 -12.91 -13.47
C PRO A 5 1.56 -12.74 -13.00
N LYS A 6 2.54 -13.10 -13.84
CA LYS A 6 3.98 -13.13 -13.46
C LYS A 6 4.54 -11.82 -12.91
N HIS A 7 3.81 -10.71 -13.09
CA HIS A 7 4.19 -9.37 -12.67
C HIS A 7 3.47 -8.92 -11.38
N MET A 8 2.69 -9.80 -10.74
CA MET A 8 2.00 -9.54 -9.48
C MET A 8 2.66 -10.27 -8.33
N ILE A 9 2.90 -9.55 -7.24
CA ILE A 9 3.41 -10.10 -5.97
C ILE A 9 2.28 -10.05 -4.94
N HIS A 10 2.00 -11.17 -4.28
CA HIS A 10 0.99 -11.26 -3.23
C HIS A 10 1.56 -10.75 -1.89
N LEU A 11 0.76 -10.00 -1.14
CA LEU A 11 1.13 -9.43 0.17
C LEU A 11 0.23 -9.91 1.32
N GLY A 12 -0.46 -11.04 1.15
CA GLY A 12 -1.47 -11.52 2.10
C GLY A 12 -2.89 -11.09 1.72
N GLY A 13 -3.88 -11.93 2.06
CA GLY A 13 -5.28 -11.70 1.72
C GLY A 13 -5.51 -11.49 0.21
N LEU A 14 -6.21 -10.43 -0.17
CA LEU A 14 -6.43 -10.00 -1.55
C LEU A 14 -5.61 -8.76 -1.94
N VAL A 15 -4.48 -8.53 -1.28
CA VAL A 15 -3.60 -7.39 -1.56
C VAL A 15 -2.44 -7.83 -2.44
N PHE A 16 -2.19 -7.07 -3.50
CA PHE A 16 -1.14 -7.36 -4.47
C PHE A 16 -0.32 -6.11 -4.82
N ILE A 17 0.96 -6.33 -5.10
CA ILE A 17 1.83 -5.38 -5.80
C ILE A 17 1.80 -5.69 -7.29
N SER A 18 1.69 -4.67 -8.13
CA SER A 18 1.87 -4.78 -9.59
C SER A 18 2.62 -3.58 -10.13
N VAL A 19 3.46 -3.77 -11.16
CA VAL A 19 4.12 -2.68 -11.86
C VAL A 19 3.46 -2.46 -13.22
N ASN A 20 3.11 -1.22 -13.53
CA ASN A 20 2.53 -0.83 -14.81
C ASN A 20 3.34 0.34 -15.41
N CYS A 21 3.49 0.36 -16.74
CA CYS A 21 3.96 1.51 -17.50
C CYS A 21 2.87 1.98 -18.45
N PHE A 22 2.27 3.14 -18.17
CA PHE A 22 1.24 3.76 -19.00
C PHE A 22 1.68 5.15 -19.42
N GLN A 23 1.55 5.48 -20.71
CA GLN A 23 1.98 6.79 -21.25
C GLN A 23 3.41 7.18 -20.85
N LYS A 24 4.35 6.22 -20.91
CA LYS A 24 5.76 6.37 -20.48
C LYS A 24 5.94 6.69 -18.99
N GLN A 25 4.91 6.51 -18.17
CA GLN A 25 4.98 6.66 -16.72
C GLN A 25 4.89 5.30 -16.05
N THR A 26 6.00 4.90 -15.42
CA THR A 26 6.02 3.71 -14.56
C THR A 26 5.38 4.02 -13.21
N ARG A 27 4.54 3.11 -12.73
CA ARG A 27 3.94 3.13 -11.40
C ARG A 27 4.00 1.76 -10.76
N VAL A 28 4.25 1.75 -9.46
CA VAL A 28 4.11 0.57 -8.60
C VAL A 28 2.79 0.72 -7.86
N HIS A 29 1.90 -0.24 -8.03
CA HIS A 29 0.60 -0.26 -7.38
C HIS A 29 0.61 -1.26 -6.24
N ILE A 30 0.14 -0.85 -5.06
CA ILE A 30 -0.17 -1.75 -3.94
C ILE A 30 -1.67 -1.63 -3.71
N ARG A 31 -2.43 -2.69 -3.98
CA ARG A 31 -3.89 -2.55 -4.15
C ARG A 31 -4.65 -3.78 -3.69
N LEU A 32 -5.84 -3.55 -3.13
CA LEU A 32 -6.80 -4.58 -2.82
C LEU A 32 -7.52 -5.01 -4.11
N TYR A 33 -7.78 -6.29 -4.25
CA TYR A 33 -8.50 -6.86 -5.39
C TYR A 33 -9.79 -7.52 -4.89
N ALA A 34 -10.77 -7.61 -5.78
CA ALA A 34 -11.93 -8.48 -5.62
C ALA A 34 -11.82 -9.64 -6.61
N LYS A 35 -12.31 -10.80 -6.21
CA LYS A 35 -12.46 -11.96 -7.09
C LYS A 35 -13.91 -12.00 -7.58
N ASP A 36 -14.13 -12.10 -8.87
CA ASP A 36 -15.47 -12.30 -9.43
C ASP A 36 -15.91 -13.78 -9.36
N ASP A 37 -17.14 -14.06 -9.78
CA ASP A 37 -17.72 -15.41 -9.77
C ASP A 37 -16.96 -16.41 -10.64
N THR A 38 -16.23 -15.92 -11.65
CA THR A 38 -15.38 -16.75 -12.53
C THR A 38 -13.98 -16.97 -11.96
N GLY A 39 -13.67 -16.25 -10.89
CA GLY A 39 -12.41 -16.34 -10.20
C GLY A 39 -11.36 -15.30 -10.63
N VAL A 40 -11.71 -14.39 -11.53
CA VAL A 40 -10.79 -13.37 -12.05
C VAL A 40 -10.62 -12.25 -11.02
N LEU A 41 -9.38 -11.79 -10.86
CA LEU A 41 -9.02 -10.71 -9.94
C LEU A 41 -9.18 -9.34 -10.61
N HIS A 42 -9.96 -8.46 -9.97
CA HIS A 42 -10.19 -7.09 -10.40
C HIS A 42 -9.66 -6.09 -9.37
N PRO A 43 -8.89 -5.07 -9.77
CA PRO A 43 -8.35 -4.08 -8.85
C PRO A 43 -9.46 -3.18 -8.29
N LEU A 44 -9.49 -2.99 -6.97
CA LEU A 44 -10.38 -2.04 -6.29
C LEU A 44 -9.75 -0.66 -6.17
N LYS A 45 -10.53 0.34 -5.75
CA LYS A 45 -10.03 1.72 -5.52
C LYS A 45 -9.07 1.78 -4.33
N ASP A 46 -9.28 0.94 -3.32
CA ASP A 46 -8.45 0.78 -2.13
C ASP A 46 -7.03 0.34 -2.48
N GLY A 47 -6.10 1.29 -2.42
CA GLY A 47 -4.71 1.08 -2.78
C GLY A 47 -3.97 2.35 -3.12
N VAL A 48 -2.65 2.23 -3.21
CA VAL A 48 -1.75 3.34 -3.55
C VAL A 48 -1.06 3.08 -4.88
N SER A 49 -0.72 4.16 -5.57
CA SER A 49 -0.01 4.15 -6.84
C SER A 49 1.21 5.05 -6.71
N LEU A 50 2.39 4.45 -6.72
CA LEU A 50 3.65 5.09 -6.35
C LEU A 50 4.51 5.30 -7.59
N LYS A 51 5.17 6.46 -7.66
CA LYS A 51 6.26 6.67 -8.62
C LYS A 51 7.49 5.84 -8.17
N PRO A 52 8.38 5.41 -9.09
CA PRO A 52 9.55 4.61 -8.73
C PRO A 52 10.42 5.23 -7.61
N GLU A 53 10.59 6.55 -7.63
CA GLU A 53 11.33 7.29 -6.62
C GLU A 53 10.64 7.34 -5.25
N VAL A 54 9.30 7.26 -5.22
CA VAL A 54 8.52 7.16 -3.97
C VAL A 54 8.53 5.72 -3.48
N TRP A 55 8.42 4.75 -4.38
CA TRP A 55 8.52 3.32 -4.07
C TRP A 55 9.84 2.97 -3.38
N SER A 56 10.97 3.48 -3.88
CA SER A 56 12.29 3.22 -3.26
C SER A 56 12.34 3.73 -1.81
N ALA A 57 11.87 4.96 -1.57
CA ALA A 57 11.80 5.53 -0.21
C ALA A 57 10.80 4.75 0.67
N PHE A 58 9.65 4.40 0.11
CA PHE A 58 8.62 3.62 0.78
C PHE A 58 9.16 2.26 1.23
N HIS A 59 9.81 1.53 0.33
CA HIS A 59 10.36 0.21 0.62
C HIS A 59 11.42 0.27 1.71
N SER A 60 12.33 1.25 1.65
CA SER A 60 13.33 1.44 2.70
C SER A 60 12.69 1.74 4.06
N GLN A 61 11.68 2.61 4.11
CA GLN A 61 10.99 2.95 5.36
C GLN A 61 10.20 1.77 5.90
N LEU A 62 9.50 1.03 5.04
CA LEU A 62 8.74 -0.16 5.42
C LEU A 62 9.65 -1.26 5.98
N CYS A 63 10.83 -1.51 5.38
CA CYS A 63 11.79 -2.48 5.92
C CYS A 63 12.37 -2.08 7.29
N SER A 64 12.48 -0.77 7.57
CA SER A 64 12.89 -0.27 8.88
C SER A 64 11.73 -0.12 9.87
N PHE A 65 10.49 -0.34 9.44
CA PHE A 65 9.30 -0.06 10.23
C PHE A 65 9.11 -1.12 11.31
N ARG A 66 9.21 -0.72 12.57
CA ARG A 66 9.04 -1.63 13.72
C ARG A 66 7.60 -1.58 14.24
N CYS A 67 6.76 -2.48 13.73
CA CYS A 67 5.33 -2.60 14.05
C CYS A 67 5.01 -2.84 15.55
N ARG A 68 5.90 -3.41 16.36
CA ARG A 68 5.56 -3.78 17.75
C ARG A 68 5.96 -2.77 18.81
N GLU A 69 6.81 -1.81 18.47
CA GLU A 69 7.42 -0.95 19.49
C GLU A 69 6.56 0.28 19.83
N ASN A 70 5.61 0.67 18.97
CA ASN A 70 4.90 1.93 19.15
C ASN A 70 3.55 2.00 18.42
N PHE A 71 2.45 1.75 19.15
CA PHE A 71 1.08 1.57 18.64
C PHE A 71 0.44 2.82 17.98
N GLU A 72 1.09 3.98 18.05
CA GLU A 72 0.60 5.25 17.47
C GLU A 72 1.58 5.86 16.47
N HIS A 73 2.56 5.08 16.00
CA HIS A 73 3.59 5.61 15.11
C HIS A 73 3.11 5.72 13.67
N ALA A 74 3.23 6.93 13.11
CA ALA A 74 3.01 7.20 11.70
C ALA A 74 4.28 7.74 11.05
N ILE A 75 4.61 7.24 9.86
CA ILE A 75 5.75 7.72 9.06
C ILE A 75 5.24 8.33 7.77
N ILE A 76 5.67 9.56 7.49
CA ILE A 76 5.43 10.24 6.22
C ILE A 76 6.57 9.93 5.25
N VAL A 77 6.26 9.25 4.15
CA VAL A 77 7.20 8.95 3.06
C VAL A 77 7.03 9.99 1.96
N LYS A 78 8.07 10.80 1.74
CA LYS A 78 8.16 11.82 0.67
C LYS A 78 6.95 12.77 0.57
N ARG A 79 6.22 13.00 1.69
CA ARG A 79 5.02 13.87 1.81
C ARG A 79 3.77 13.39 1.09
N ASP A 80 3.82 12.24 0.41
CA ASP A 80 2.71 11.75 -0.42
C ASP A 80 2.05 10.48 0.15
N ILE A 81 2.75 9.76 1.02
CA ILE A 81 2.31 8.49 1.59
C ILE A 81 2.55 8.49 3.08
N CYS A 82 1.58 8.01 3.85
CA CYS A 82 1.72 7.74 5.26
C CYS A 82 1.60 6.24 5.54
N LEU A 83 2.52 5.73 6.35
CA LEU A 83 2.47 4.42 6.98
C LEU A 83 1.94 4.62 8.40
N PHE A 84 0.90 3.90 8.78
CA PHE A 84 0.38 3.90 10.14
C PHE A 84 0.56 2.52 10.74
N ASN A 85 1.19 2.47 11.90
CA ASN A 85 1.20 1.26 12.69
C ASN A 85 -0.19 1.06 13.29
N LEU A 86 -0.83 -0.05 12.93
CA LEU A 86 -2.11 -0.49 13.48
C LEU A 86 -1.96 -1.83 14.20
N SER A 87 -0.73 -2.20 14.57
CA SER A 87 -0.51 -3.42 15.30
C SER A 87 -1.24 -3.36 16.64
N ASP A 88 -1.66 -4.50 17.14
CA ASP A 88 -2.13 -4.66 18.51
C ASP A 88 -1.41 -5.86 19.13
N LYS A 89 -1.86 -6.34 20.30
CA LYS A 89 -1.24 -7.51 20.95
C LYS A 89 -1.38 -8.80 20.13
N GLU A 90 -2.36 -8.86 19.23
CA GLU A 90 -2.79 -10.08 18.53
C GLU A 90 -2.39 -10.09 17.04
N SER A 91 -2.17 -8.91 16.43
CA SER A 91 -1.86 -8.81 15.01
C SER A 91 -0.95 -7.63 14.68
N GLU A 92 0.00 -7.85 13.78
CA GLU A 92 0.78 -6.76 13.18
C GLU A 92 0.09 -6.26 11.92
N ARG A 93 -0.23 -4.97 11.89
CA ARG A 93 -0.91 -4.36 10.75
C ARG A 93 -0.29 -3.01 10.42
N VAL A 94 -0.12 -2.76 9.14
CA VAL A 94 0.32 -1.46 8.62
C VAL A 94 -0.75 -0.94 7.68
N SER A 95 -1.29 0.24 7.97
CA SER A 95 -2.14 0.96 7.03
C SER A 95 -1.30 1.89 6.18
N ILE A 96 -1.49 1.82 4.88
CA ILE A 96 -0.87 2.70 3.90
C ILE A 96 -1.95 3.59 3.32
N GLN A 97 -1.76 4.90 3.40
CA GLN A 97 -2.72 5.87 2.90
C GLN A 97 -2.01 7.04 2.23
N ARG A 98 -2.61 7.60 1.18
CA ARG A 98 -2.02 8.77 0.50
C ARG A 98 -2.38 10.04 1.25
N LEU A 99 -1.38 10.90 1.39
CA LEU A 99 -1.52 12.27 1.85
C LEU A 99 -1.40 13.18 0.64
N PHE A 100 -2.23 14.21 0.54
CA PHE A 100 -2.05 15.26 -0.46
C PHE A 100 -2.17 16.64 0.16
N GLN A 101 -1.44 17.58 -0.41
CA GLN A 101 -1.53 18.98 -0.03
C GLN A 101 -2.62 19.67 -0.85
N ARG A 102 -3.53 20.35 -0.15
CA ARG A 102 -4.58 21.19 -0.73
C ARG A 102 -4.00 22.53 -1.18
N LYS A 103 -4.79 23.27 -1.97
CA LYS A 103 -4.40 24.61 -2.46
C LYS A 103 -4.19 25.63 -1.34
N ASP A 104 -4.88 25.46 -0.21
CA ASP A 104 -4.76 26.25 1.01
C ASP A 104 -3.57 25.81 1.90
N LEU A 105 -2.67 24.99 1.35
CA LEU A 105 -1.49 24.41 2.00
C LEU A 105 -1.79 23.40 3.13
N SER A 106 -3.06 23.14 3.44
CA SER A 106 -3.43 22.08 4.39
C SER A 106 -3.21 20.69 3.79
N PHE A 107 -3.04 19.69 4.66
CA PHE A 107 -2.87 18.30 4.24
C PHE A 107 -4.15 17.50 4.52
N GLN A 108 -4.51 16.61 3.59
CA GLN A 108 -5.65 15.73 3.73
C GLN A 108 -5.33 14.32 3.24
N PHE A 109 -5.87 13.32 3.94
CA PHE A 109 -5.81 11.93 3.51
C PHE A 109 -6.85 11.64 2.43
N VAL A 110 -6.45 10.87 1.41
CA VAL A 110 -7.42 10.27 0.50
C VAL A 110 -8.18 9.15 1.22
N PRO A 111 -9.46 8.92 0.94
CA PRO A 111 -10.23 7.88 1.62
C PRO A 111 -9.69 6.47 1.35
N GLU A 112 -9.08 6.24 0.19
CA GLU A 112 -8.51 4.94 -0.18
C GLU A 112 -7.28 4.61 0.67
N ARG A 113 -7.31 3.45 1.32
CA ARG A 113 -6.19 2.90 2.10
C ARG A 113 -5.99 1.43 1.78
N VAL A 114 -4.80 0.91 2.07
CA VAL A 114 -4.53 -0.53 2.01
C VAL A 114 -3.94 -0.98 3.34
N LEU A 115 -4.44 -2.12 3.84
CA LEU A 115 -3.94 -2.76 5.05
C LEU A 115 -3.01 -3.89 4.65
N LEU A 116 -1.79 -3.85 5.16
CA LEU A 116 -0.85 -4.96 5.12
C LEU A 116 -0.91 -5.67 6.45
N ASN A 117 -1.04 -6.99 6.41
CA ASN A 117 -0.97 -7.83 7.60
C ASN A 117 0.43 -8.43 7.66
N GLY A 118 1.07 -8.39 8.83
CA GLY A 118 2.18 -9.28 9.11
C GLY A 118 1.62 -10.70 9.15
N GLU A 119 2.15 -11.58 8.31
CA GLU A 119 1.88 -13.01 8.49
C GLU A 119 2.57 -13.46 9.79
N ASN A 120 1.81 -14.12 10.67
CA ASN A 120 2.35 -14.87 11.81
C ASN A 120 3.01 -16.16 11.32
#